data_AF-A0A0U9HRD0-F1
#
_entry.id   AF-A0A0U9HRD0-F1
#
_cell.length_a   1.000
_cell.length_b   1.000
_cell.length_c   1.000
_cell.angle_alpha   90.00
_cell.angle_beta   90.00
_cell.angle_gamma   90.00
#
_symmetry.space_group_name_H-M   'P 1'
#
loop_
_entity.id
_entity.type
_entity.pdbx_description
1 polymer ?
#
loop_
_entity_poly.entity_id
_entity_poly.type
_entity_poly.pdbx_seq_one_letter_code
_entity_poly.pdbx_strand_id
1 'polypeptide(L)'
;MDIEKAKEIINHVVSSTEQRWRQYETSWNEIDEVFIKRGYERGGFEAWKFAEELDKAGIFSISELGKILPSELHCKSYDRDFAGSLSKTFYENAKKGVYGENGRKFYHAVECFLKRDARKGQSFWEILWQMLQSCFFLERNFKGSFKSYLLEKFREIFNPAVNDLTKLEKAFLSLSYDEYSKLKKSILKERKLAGIGPNMFDFIFADIKESAFAKEIIKLDSSNIRFFKVTGIGKLFGFSINQDEEETKDKIRDFLKTLNLPYTVRQINEGVYTYCSRTEGERFGYCLSEDKCSSCAVRELCDRDFKALEERGVIKIFFDF
;
A
#
# COMPACT_ATOMS: atom_id res chain seq x y z
N MET A 1 -12.04 -23.95 15.53
CA MET A 1 -12.23 -23.58 14.12
C MET A 1 -12.18 -24.80 13.18
N ASP A 2 -13.04 -24.85 12.16
CA ASP A 2 -13.06 -25.82 11.04
C ASP A 2 -13.32 -25.10 9.70
N ILE A 3 -13.18 -25.79 8.55
CA ILE A 3 -13.28 -25.20 7.21
C ILE A 3 -14.68 -24.64 6.90
N GLU A 4 -15.75 -25.33 7.29
CA GLU A 4 -17.12 -24.90 7.01
C GLU A 4 -17.46 -23.61 7.77
N LYS A 5 -17.05 -23.52 9.05
CA LYS A 5 -17.17 -22.29 9.82
C LYS A 5 -16.35 -21.16 9.24
N ALA A 6 -15.11 -21.42 8.81
CA ALA A 6 -14.28 -20.40 8.17
C ALA A 6 -14.93 -19.87 6.88
N LYS A 7 -15.51 -20.76 6.07
CA LYS A 7 -16.24 -20.42 4.85
C LYS A 7 -17.45 -19.53 5.14
N GLU A 8 -18.26 -19.89 6.13
CA GLU A 8 -19.43 -19.10 6.54
C GLU A 8 -19.03 -17.71 7.06
N ILE A 9 -18.02 -17.65 7.94
CA ILE A 9 -17.48 -16.40 8.46
C ILE A 9 -17.01 -15.48 7.32
N ILE A 10 -16.16 -16.00 6.43
CA ILE A 10 -15.60 -15.19 5.34
C ILE A 10 -16.70 -14.75 4.38
N ASN A 11 -17.64 -15.64 4.02
CA ASN A 11 -18.75 -15.29 3.15
C ASN A 11 -19.61 -14.15 3.73
N HIS A 12 -19.94 -14.22 5.03
CA HIS A 12 -20.67 -13.16 5.72
C HIS A 12 -19.89 -11.84 5.75
N VAL A 13 -18.59 -11.91 6.09
CA VAL A 13 -17.72 -10.74 6.16
C VAL A 13 -17.63 -10.01 4.83
N VAL A 14 -17.43 -10.74 3.73
CA VAL A 14 -17.28 -10.15 2.40
C VAL A 14 -18.61 -9.57 1.90
N SER A 15 -19.71 -10.29 2.05
CA SER A 15 -21.04 -9.82 1.62
C SER A 15 -21.52 -8.61 2.42
N SER A 16 -21.34 -8.60 3.75
CA SER A 16 -21.78 -7.48 4.61
C SER A 16 -21.00 -6.18 4.39
N THR A 17 -19.79 -6.27 3.83
CA THR A 17 -18.92 -5.12 3.57
C THR A 17 -18.87 -4.71 2.09
N GLU A 18 -19.63 -5.39 1.23
CA GLU A 18 -19.57 -5.26 -0.23
C GLU A 18 -19.78 -3.86 -0.77
N GLN A 19 -20.78 -3.15 -0.24
CA GLN A 19 -21.05 -1.78 -0.65
C GLN A 19 -19.82 -0.86 -0.43
N ARG A 20 -18.99 -1.17 0.56
CA ARG A 20 -17.84 -0.36 0.93
C ARG A 20 -16.58 -0.76 0.18
N TRP A 21 -16.22 -2.05 0.16
CA TRP A 21 -14.96 -2.45 -0.48
C TRP A 21 -14.97 -2.26 -2.00
N ARG A 22 -16.14 -2.34 -2.66
CA ARG A 22 -16.27 -2.00 -4.09
C ARG A 22 -15.86 -0.56 -4.43
N GLN A 23 -15.79 0.33 -3.44
CA GLN A 23 -15.40 1.73 -3.64
C GLN A 23 -13.88 1.93 -3.64
N TYR A 24 -13.09 0.90 -3.32
CA TYR A 24 -11.62 1.02 -3.27
C TYR A 24 -10.96 0.86 -4.65
N GLU A 25 -11.69 0.32 -5.63
CA GLU A 25 -11.21 0.10 -6.99
C GLU A 25 -10.70 1.40 -7.64
N THR A 26 -9.62 1.29 -8.40
CA THR A 26 -8.98 2.39 -9.11
C THR A 26 -8.65 1.96 -10.53
N SER A 27 -8.65 2.89 -11.48
CA SER A 27 -8.29 2.56 -12.85
C SER A 27 -6.78 2.54 -13.04
N TRP A 28 -6.30 1.64 -13.89
CA TRP A 28 -4.93 1.62 -14.38
C TRP A 28 -4.46 2.97 -14.96
N ASN A 29 -5.37 3.76 -15.54
CA ASN A 29 -5.03 5.08 -16.07
C ASN A 29 -4.62 6.08 -14.97
N GLU A 30 -4.93 5.81 -13.71
CA GLU A 30 -4.61 6.64 -12.55
C GLU A 30 -3.35 6.14 -11.82
N ILE A 31 -2.64 5.14 -12.35
CA ILE A 31 -1.55 4.45 -11.65
C ILE A 31 -0.41 5.39 -11.20
N ASP A 32 -0.17 6.48 -11.92
CA ASP A 32 0.85 7.48 -11.55
C ASP A 32 0.45 8.26 -10.28
N GLU A 33 -0.84 8.57 -10.12
CA GLU A 33 -1.35 9.15 -8.88
C GLU A 33 -1.39 8.12 -7.75
N VAL A 34 -1.80 6.89 -8.06
CA VAL A 34 -1.82 5.78 -7.10
C VAL A 34 -0.43 5.51 -6.56
N PHE A 35 0.61 5.61 -7.38
CA PHE A 35 2.00 5.50 -6.96
C PHE A 35 2.35 6.50 -5.85
N ILE A 36 1.95 7.77 -6.00
CA ILE A 36 2.21 8.81 -4.99
C ILE A 36 1.33 8.58 -3.74
N LYS A 37 0.02 8.39 -3.94
CA LYS A 37 -0.96 8.27 -2.85
C LYS A 37 -0.74 7.00 -2.01
N ARG A 38 -0.50 5.86 -2.65
CA ARG A 38 -0.39 4.56 -1.96
C ARG A 38 1.04 4.17 -1.67
N GLY A 39 1.98 4.43 -2.60
CA GLY A 39 3.38 4.03 -2.44
C GLY A 39 4.06 4.62 -1.20
N TYR A 40 3.49 5.68 -0.64
CA TYR A 40 4.02 6.36 0.54
C TYR A 40 3.06 6.37 1.74
N GLU A 41 1.91 5.69 1.66
CA GLU A 41 0.95 5.57 2.77
C GLU A 41 1.47 4.56 3.81
N ARG A 42 2.31 5.02 4.75
CA ARG A 42 2.92 4.16 5.79
C ARG A 42 3.45 4.93 6.98
N GLY A 43 3.69 4.21 8.09
CA GLY A 43 4.35 4.77 9.28
C GLY A 43 3.65 6.02 9.84
N GLY A 44 2.31 5.98 9.85
CA GLY A 44 1.46 7.09 10.28
C GLY A 44 1.32 8.24 9.29
N PHE A 45 2.02 8.23 8.15
CA PHE A 45 1.87 9.24 7.12
C PHE A 45 0.65 8.98 6.24
N GLU A 46 -0.34 9.86 6.35
CA GLU A 46 -1.55 9.88 5.53
C GLU A 46 -1.26 10.59 4.19
N ALA A 47 -0.59 9.87 3.29
CA ALA A 47 -0.19 10.35 1.97
C ALA A 47 -1.39 10.78 1.12
N TRP A 48 -2.57 10.17 1.31
CA TRP A 48 -3.80 10.62 0.65
C TRP A 48 -4.21 12.05 1.03
N LYS A 49 -4.08 12.45 2.30
CA LYS A 49 -4.32 13.84 2.75
C LYS A 49 -3.24 14.77 2.21
N PHE A 50 -2.00 14.31 2.18
CA PHE A 50 -0.90 15.12 1.64
C PHE A 50 -1.05 15.35 0.14
N ALA A 51 -1.56 14.37 -0.61
CA ALA A 51 -1.85 14.52 -2.03
C ALA A 51 -2.81 15.69 -2.30
N GLU A 52 -3.79 15.95 -1.41
CA GLU A 52 -4.66 17.13 -1.53
C GLU A 52 -3.89 18.46 -1.40
N GLU A 53 -2.87 18.51 -0.53
CA GLU A 53 -2.03 19.71 -0.39
C GLU A 53 -1.10 19.89 -1.58
N LEU A 54 -0.58 18.80 -2.15
CA LEU A 54 0.18 18.83 -3.40
C LEU A 54 -0.69 19.31 -4.57
N ASP A 55 -1.95 18.89 -4.61
CA ASP A 55 -2.89 19.24 -5.68
C ASP A 55 -3.29 20.71 -5.60
N LYS A 56 -3.61 21.21 -4.40
CA LYS A 56 -3.83 22.65 -4.15
C LYS A 56 -2.64 23.52 -4.54
N ALA A 57 -1.42 22.99 -4.37
CA ALA A 57 -0.20 23.66 -4.78
C ALA A 57 0.11 23.52 -6.29
N GLY A 58 -0.66 22.71 -7.03
CA GLY A 58 -0.51 22.47 -8.46
C GLY A 58 0.75 21.67 -8.80
N ILE A 59 1.19 20.77 -7.91
CA ILE A 59 2.40 19.94 -8.08
C ILE A 59 2.11 18.45 -7.84
N PHE A 60 0.85 18.04 -7.81
CA PHE A 60 0.46 16.63 -7.62
C PHE A 60 0.64 15.80 -8.90
N SER A 61 1.89 15.60 -9.31
CA SER A 61 2.27 14.61 -10.30
C SER A 61 3.72 14.19 -10.13
N ILE A 62 4.09 13.01 -10.64
CA ILE A 62 5.47 12.51 -10.58
C ILE A 62 6.41 13.48 -11.33
N SER A 63 5.97 14.04 -12.46
CA SER A 63 6.77 15.02 -13.21
C SER A 63 7.02 16.29 -12.42
N GLU A 64 5.99 16.87 -11.78
CA GLU A 64 6.16 18.12 -11.03
C GLU A 64 6.99 17.91 -9.75
N LEU A 65 6.76 16.80 -9.03
CA LEU A 65 7.56 16.44 -7.86
C LEU A 65 9.01 16.12 -8.22
N GLY A 66 9.24 15.45 -9.36
CA GLY A 66 10.56 15.06 -9.81
C GLY A 66 11.47 16.23 -10.21
N LYS A 67 10.90 17.41 -10.47
CA LYS A 67 11.65 18.64 -10.74
C LYS A 67 12.21 19.33 -9.49
N ILE A 68 11.81 18.90 -8.29
CA ILE A 68 12.19 19.56 -7.03
C ILE A 68 13.64 19.23 -6.65
N LEU A 69 14.04 17.96 -6.72
CA LEU A 69 15.40 17.59 -6.37
C LEU A 69 16.36 18.02 -7.48
N PRO A 70 17.43 18.75 -7.15
CA PRO A 70 18.51 18.96 -8.10
C PRO A 70 19.35 17.67 -8.21
N SER A 71 20.02 17.49 -9.35
CA SER A 71 20.68 16.23 -9.72
C SER A 71 21.74 15.78 -8.71
N GLU A 72 22.44 16.72 -8.07
CA GLU A 72 23.45 16.46 -7.04
C GLU A 72 22.90 15.91 -5.71
N LEU A 73 21.57 15.94 -5.54
CA LEU A 73 20.89 15.34 -4.39
C LEU A 73 20.28 13.98 -4.71
N HIS A 74 20.28 13.52 -5.97
CA HIS A 74 19.80 12.19 -6.31
C HIS A 74 20.68 11.07 -5.73
N CYS A 75 20.07 9.96 -5.33
CA CYS A 75 20.69 8.78 -4.72
C CYS A 75 21.35 9.04 -3.35
N LYS A 76 21.16 10.24 -2.77
CA LYS A 76 21.56 10.49 -1.39
C LYS A 76 20.58 9.84 -0.43
N SER A 77 21.14 9.11 0.54
CA SER A 77 20.39 8.60 1.68
C SER A 77 19.72 9.75 2.43
N TYR A 78 18.58 9.47 3.05
CA TYR A 78 17.95 10.43 3.93
C TYR A 78 18.90 10.82 5.07
N ASP A 79 19.02 12.12 5.30
CA ASP A 79 19.79 12.71 6.39
C ASP A 79 18.88 13.64 7.18
N ARG A 80 18.70 13.32 8.47
CA ARG A 80 17.83 14.07 9.39
C ARG A 80 18.33 15.50 9.61
N ASP A 81 19.62 15.74 9.59
CA ASP A 81 20.16 17.09 9.77
C ASP A 81 20.03 17.94 8.52
N PHE A 82 19.86 17.30 7.36
CA PHE A 82 19.63 17.99 6.10
C PHE A 82 18.14 18.21 5.80
N ALA A 83 17.28 17.22 6.05
CA ALA A 83 15.88 17.20 5.63
C ALA A 83 14.88 16.74 6.71
N GLY A 84 15.25 16.77 8.00
CA GLY A 84 14.41 16.25 9.09
C GLY A 84 13.45 17.25 9.75
N SER A 85 13.32 18.48 9.24
CA SER A 85 12.28 19.44 9.63
C SER A 85 12.22 20.62 8.65
N LEU A 86 11.14 21.43 8.71
CA LEU A 86 11.02 22.66 7.92
C LEU A 86 12.17 23.65 8.15
N SER A 87 12.85 23.59 9.30
CA SER A 87 13.97 24.46 9.65
C SER A 87 15.33 23.92 9.20
N LYS A 88 15.40 22.73 8.60
CA LYS A 88 16.64 22.16 8.08
C LYS A 88 16.97 22.72 6.69
N THR A 89 18.24 22.57 6.31
CA THR A 89 18.83 23.15 5.10
C THR A 89 18.00 22.90 3.84
N PHE A 90 17.53 21.66 3.64
CA PHE A 90 16.70 21.34 2.47
C PHE A 90 15.44 22.21 2.39
N TYR A 91 14.65 22.26 3.46
CA TYR A 91 13.38 22.99 3.45
C TYR A 91 13.56 24.51 3.47
N GLU A 92 14.59 25.03 4.16
CA GLU A 92 14.94 26.45 4.09
C GLU A 92 15.37 26.88 2.68
N ASN A 93 16.12 26.02 1.97
CA ASN A 93 16.48 26.25 0.58
C ASN A 93 15.26 26.18 -0.35
N ALA A 94 14.36 25.21 -0.12
CA ALA A 94 13.10 25.10 -0.85
C ALA A 94 12.25 26.36 -0.69
N LYS A 95 12.09 26.85 0.54
CA LYS A 95 11.39 28.10 0.87
C LYS A 95 11.97 29.31 0.15
N LYS A 96 13.29 29.41 0.07
CA LYS A 96 14.01 30.51 -0.60
C LYS A 96 13.99 30.40 -2.13
N GLY A 97 13.48 29.30 -2.68
CA GLY A 97 13.40 29.08 -4.13
C GLY A 97 14.68 28.54 -4.78
N VAL A 98 15.61 27.99 -3.99
CA VAL A 98 16.82 27.33 -4.51
C VAL A 98 16.47 26.16 -5.44
N TYR A 99 15.36 25.48 -5.16
CA TYR A 99 14.84 24.34 -5.93
C TYR A 99 13.71 24.74 -6.89
N GLY A 100 13.73 25.99 -7.35
CA GLY A 100 12.73 26.55 -8.26
C GLY A 100 11.33 26.67 -7.64
N GLU A 101 10.35 26.90 -8.50
CA GLU A 101 8.98 27.17 -8.08
C GLU A 101 8.31 25.94 -7.45
N ASN A 102 8.56 24.75 -7.98
CA ASN A 102 8.03 23.52 -7.41
C ASN A 102 8.60 23.24 -6.02
N GLY A 103 9.86 23.61 -5.76
CA GLY A 103 10.44 23.54 -4.42
C GLY A 103 9.71 24.44 -3.41
N ARG A 104 9.39 25.68 -3.80
CA ARG A 104 8.60 26.58 -2.94
C ARG A 104 7.20 26.04 -2.67
N LYS A 105 6.51 25.58 -3.72
CA LYS A 105 5.19 24.95 -3.63
C LYS A 105 5.20 23.72 -2.72
N PHE A 106 6.22 22.88 -2.83
CA PHE A 106 6.39 21.70 -1.98
C PHE A 106 6.61 22.09 -0.52
N TYR A 107 7.47 23.07 -0.24
CA TYR A 107 7.63 23.61 1.12
C TYR A 107 6.29 24.05 1.70
N HIS A 108 5.50 24.81 0.95
CA HIS A 108 4.18 25.27 1.39
C HIS A 108 3.18 24.13 1.59
N ALA A 109 3.15 23.13 0.71
CA ALA A 109 2.30 21.95 0.88
C ALA A 109 2.64 21.18 2.17
N VAL A 110 3.94 20.99 2.45
CA VAL A 110 4.41 20.36 3.69
C VAL A 110 4.05 21.23 4.90
N GLU A 111 4.23 22.55 4.84
CA GLU A 111 3.85 23.46 5.93
C GLU A 111 2.34 23.42 6.22
N CYS A 112 1.50 23.43 5.19
CA CYS A 112 0.05 23.33 5.32
C CYS A 112 -0.39 21.99 5.91
N PHE A 113 0.19 20.89 5.43
CA PHE A 113 -0.07 19.55 5.97
C PHE A 113 0.28 19.48 7.47
N LEU A 114 1.45 19.98 7.86
CA LEU A 114 1.93 19.98 9.25
C LEU A 114 1.14 20.90 10.19
N LYS A 115 0.38 21.85 9.67
CA LYS A 115 -0.56 22.68 10.46
C LYS A 115 -1.84 21.92 10.78
N ARG A 116 -2.22 20.94 9.95
CA ARG A 116 -3.44 20.12 10.11
C ARG A 116 -3.22 18.88 10.96
N ASP A 117 -2.07 18.21 10.78
CA ASP A 117 -1.75 16.96 11.45
C ASP A 117 -0.44 17.04 12.23
N ALA A 118 -0.52 16.86 13.56
CA ALA A 118 0.57 17.17 14.49
C ALA A 118 1.54 16.01 14.74
N ARG A 119 1.40 14.85 14.07
CA ARG A 119 2.31 13.71 14.27
C ARG A 119 3.50 13.81 13.32
N LYS A 120 4.67 14.14 13.90
CA LYS A 120 5.88 14.52 13.17
C LYS A 120 7.05 13.68 13.67
N GLY A 121 7.14 12.45 13.15
CA GLY A 121 8.24 11.54 13.43
C GLY A 121 9.38 11.65 12.40
N GLN A 122 10.49 10.97 12.68
CA GLN A 122 11.57 10.80 11.70
C GLN A 122 11.07 10.11 10.41
N SER A 123 10.17 9.13 10.55
CA SER A 123 9.58 8.36 9.45
C SER A 123 8.90 9.26 8.42
N PHE A 124 8.12 10.26 8.87
CA PHE A 124 7.43 11.20 7.99
C PHE A 124 8.41 11.92 7.04
N TRP A 125 9.47 12.50 7.59
CA TRP A 125 10.46 13.26 6.80
C TRP A 125 11.24 12.36 5.84
N GLU A 126 11.57 11.15 6.28
CA GLU A 126 12.20 10.15 5.44
C GLU A 126 11.31 9.73 4.27
N ILE A 127 10.00 9.55 4.50
CA ILE A 127 9.04 9.20 3.45
C ILE A 127 8.93 10.31 2.41
N LEU A 128 8.86 11.58 2.82
CA LEU A 128 8.88 12.70 1.88
C LEU A 128 10.16 12.71 1.03
N TRP A 129 11.31 12.45 1.64
CA TRP A 129 12.58 12.36 0.93
C TRP A 129 12.57 11.23 -0.11
N GLN A 130 12.10 10.04 0.28
CA GLN A 130 12.00 8.87 -0.60
C GLN A 130 11.02 9.08 -1.76
N MET A 131 9.91 9.78 -1.52
CA MET A 131 8.96 10.21 -2.55
C MET A 131 9.65 11.08 -3.60
N LEU A 132 10.37 12.12 -3.16
CA LEU A 132 11.10 13.01 -4.06
C LEU A 132 12.20 12.27 -4.85
N GLN A 133 12.95 11.37 -4.21
CA GLN A 133 13.98 10.56 -4.88
C GLN A 133 13.39 9.69 -6.00
N SER A 134 12.26 9.05 -5.74
CA SER A 134 11.61 8.19 -6.73
C SER A 134 10.98 9.01 -7.85
N CYS A 135 10.34 10.13 -7.53
CA CYS A 135 9.78 11.03 -8.54
C CYS A 135 10.88 11.63 -9.42
N PHE A 136 12.03 12.00 -8.85
CA PHE A 136 13.19 12.46 -9.63
C PHE A 136 13.67 11.38 -10.60
N PHE A 137 13.83 10.14 -10.11
CA PHE A 137 14.23 9.01 -10.97
C PHE A 137 13.25 8.79 -12.12
N LEU A 138 11.94 8.79 -11.83
CA LEU A 138 10.90 8.59 -12.84
C LEU A 138 10.80 9.77 -13.82
N GLU A 139 10.96 11.00 -13.36
CA GLU A 139 10.99 12.20 -14.20
C GLU A 139 12.11 12.13 -15.23
N ARG A 140 13.33 11.80 -14.77
CA ARG A 140 14.53 11.79 -15.63
C ARG A 140 14.58 10.62 -16.61
N ASN A 141 14.07 9.46 -16.23
CA ASN A 141 14.28 8.22 -16.99
C ASN A 141 13.01 7.71 -17.67
N PHE A 142 11.83 8.11 -17.19
CA PHE A 142 10.54 7.56 -17.62
C PHE A 142 9.48 8.65 -17.85
N LYS A 143 9.92 9.87 -18.22
CA LYS A 143 9.05 11.02 -18.54
C LYS A 143 8.07 11.37 -17.43
N GLY A 144 8.45 11.11 -16.18
CA GLY A 144 7.61 11.38 -15.01
C GLY A 144 6.40 10.46 -14.91
N SER A 145 6.53 9.20 -15.31
CA SER A 145 5.43 8.24 -15.29
C SER A 145 5.89 6.89 -14.75
N PHE A 146 5.20 6.42 -13.70
CA PHE A 146 5.37 5.09 -13.13
C PHE A 146 4.79 4.03 -14.07
N LYS A 147 3.69 4.33 -14.78
CA LYS A 147 3.18 3.48 -15.88
C LYS A 147 4.26 3.20 -16.93
N SER A 148 4.96 4.24 -17.39
CA SER A 148 6.04 4.10 -18.37
C SER A 148 7.19 3.24 -17.85
N TYR A 149 7.57 3.43 -16.59
CA TYR A 149 8.57 2.59 -15.91
C TYR A 149 8.16 1.11 -15.90
N LEU A 150 6.93 0.80 -15.48
CA LEU A 150 6.44 -0.58 -15.41
C LEU A 150 6.40 -1.26 -16.78
N LEU A 151 5.89 -0.56 -17.79
CA LEU A 151 5.80 -1.11 -19.15
C LEU A 151 7.19 -1.35 -19.76
N GLU A 152 8.15 -0.46 -19.50
CA GLU A 152 9.54 -0.66 -19.94
C GLU A 152 10.14 -1.90 -19.27
N LYS A 153 10.01 -2.02 -17.94
CA LYS A 153 10.50 -3.19 -17.19
C LYS A 153 9.84 -4.49 -17.60
N PHE A 154 8.54 -4.45 -17.87
CA PHE A 154 7.83 -5.60 -18.41
C PHE A 154 8.33 -5.99 -19.81
N ARG A 155 8.56 -5.01 -20.69
CA ARG A 155 9.11 -5.24 -22.04
C ARG A 155 10.50 -5.89 -21.94
N GLU A 156 11.38 -5.36 -21.10
CA GLU A 156 12.74 -5.88 -20.88
C GLU A 156 12.74 -7.37 -20.48
N ILE A 157 11.79 -7.78 -19.63
CA ILE A 157 11.80 -9.12 -19.02
C ILE A 157 11.02 -10.15 -19.84
N PHE A 158 9.84 -9.78 -20.36
CA PHE A 158 8.89 -10.75 -20.91
C PHE A 158 8.65 -10.59 -22.41
N ASN A 159 8.74 -9.38 -22.96
CA ASN A 159 8.25 -9.09 -24.30
C ASN A 159 9.13 -8.09 -25.08
N PRO A 160 10.44 -8.37 -25.28
CA PRO A 160 11.38 -7.42 -25.86
C PRO A 160 11.05 -7.03 -27.31
N ALA A 161 10.28 -7.85 -28.04
CA ALA A 161 9.90 -7.61 -29.43
C ALA A 161 8.63 -6.76 -29.60
N VAL A 162 7.90 -6.44 -28.53
CA VAL A 162 6.62 -5.71 -28.61
C VAL A 162 6.86 -4.19 -28.54
N ASN A 163 6.72 -3.53 -29.69
CA ASN A 163 6.84 -2.07 -29.81
C ASN A 163 5.51 -1.32 -29.68
N ASP A 164 4.38 -2.01 -29.83
CA ASP A 164 3.04 -1.43 -29.68
C ASP A 164 2.69 -1.28 -28.20
N LEU A 165 2.55 -0.03 -27.74
CA LEU A 165 2.25 0.29 -26.34
C LEU A 165 0.90 -0.26 -25.88
N THR A 166 -0.12 -0.27 -26.74
CA THR A 166 -1.45 -0.77 -26.38
C THR A 166 -1.42 -2.28 -26.17
N LYS A 167 -0.71 -3.01 -27.03
CA LYS A 167 -0.51 -4.45 -26.87
C LYS A 167 0.32 -4.77 -25.63
N LEU A 168 1.37 -4.01 -25.38
CA LEU A 168 2.23 -4.17 -24.21
C LEU A 168 1.46 -3.97 -22.90
N GLU A 169 0.63 -2.92 -22.85
CA GLU A 169 -0.23 -2.62 -21.70
C GLU A 169 -1.26 -3.72 -21.45
N LYS A 170 -1.95 -4.19 -22.50
CA LYS A 170 -2.87 -5.33 -22.37
C LYS A 170 -2.17 -6.59 -21.87
N ALA A 171 -0.97 -6.88 -22.37
CA ALA A 171 -0.18 -8.03 -21.94
C ALA A 171 0.25 -7.89 -20.47
N PHE A 172 0.69 -6.69 -20.04
CA PHE A 172 1.02 -6.40 -18.65
C PHE A 172 -0.19 -6.61 -17.71
N LEU A 173 -1.34 -6.06 -18.06
CA LEU A 173 -2.56 -6.20 -17.26
C LEU A 173 -3.09 -7.63 -17.21
N SER A 174 -2.72 -8.47 -18.20
CA SER A 174 -3.13 -9.87 -18.29
C SER A 174 -2.15 -10.84 -17.62
N LEU A 175 -1.09 -10.34 -16.95
CA LEU A 175 -0.14 -11.20 -16.24
C LEU A 175 -0.86 -12.08 -15.22
N SER A 176 -0.42 -13.34 -15.13
CA SER A 176 -0.71 -14.19 -13.99
C SER A 176 -0.02 -13.65 -12.72
N TYR A 177 -0.48 -14.10 -11.55
CA TYR A 177 0.16 -13.74 -10.28
C TYR A 177 1.65 -14.16 -10.22
N ASP A 178 2.01 -15.31 -10.80
CA ASP A 178 3.39 -15.81 -10.83
C ASP A 178 4.30 -14.94 -11.71
N GLU A 179 3.79 -14.50 -12.87
CA GLU A 179 4.53 -13.59 -13.75
C GLU A 179 4.69 -12.20 -13.11
N TYR A 180 3.62 -11.68 -12.49
CA TYR A 180 3.68 -10.47 -11.68
C TYR A 180 4.72 -10.60 -10.56
N SER A 181 4.74 -11.73 -9.84
CA SER A 181 5.70 -11.97 -8.75
C SER A 181 7.15 -11.99 -9.25
N LYS A 182 7.41 -12.57 -10.43
CA LYS A 182 8.72 -12.50 -11.09
C LYS A 182 9.09 -11.06 -11.47
N LEU A 183 8.16 -10.31 -12.04
CA LEU A 183 8.34 -8.90 -12.39
C LEU A 183 8.67 -8.04 -11.15
N LYS A 184 7.85 -8.16 -10.09
CA LYS A 184 8.04 -7.51 -8.79
C LYS A 184 9.44 -7.77 -8.23
N LYS A 185 9.87 -9.03 -8.19
CA LYS A 185 11.22 -9.42 -7.72
C LYS A 185 12.33 -8.77 -8.54
N SER A 186 12.19 -8.72 -9.86
CA SER A 186 13.18 -8.08 -10.73
C SER A 186 13.27 -6.58 -10.49
N ILE A 187 12.13 -5.88 -10.49
CA ILE A 187 12.04 -4.43 -10.27
C ILE A 187 12.64 -4.04 -8.91
N LEU A 188 12.27 -4.74 -7.84
CA LEU A 188 12.70 -4.38 -6.49
C LEU A 188 14.18 -4.67 -6.24
N LYS A 189 14.81 -5.58 -7.01
CA LYS A 189 16.24 -5.84 -6.94
C LYS A 189 17.08 -4.63 -7.35
N GLU A 190 16.58 -3.80 -8.26
CA GLU A 190 17.29 -2.61 -8.74
C GLU A 190 17.33 -1.46 -7.72
N ARG A 191 16.44 -1.49 -6.72
CA ARG A 191 16.33 -0.49 -5.64
C ARG A 191 16.23 0.96 -6.14
N LYS A 192 15.57 1.20 -7.27
CA LYS A 192 15.42 2.53 -7.89
C LYS A 192 14.28 3.36 -7.31
N LEU A 193 13.24 2.71 -6.81
CA LEU A 193 12.10 3.36 -6.18
C LEU A 193 12.35 3.42 -4.67
N ALA A 194 12.91 4.55 -4.23
CA ALA A 194 13.22 4.77 -2.83
C ALA A 194 11.97 4.62 -1.96
N GLY A 195 12.09 3.80 -0.91
CA GLY A 195 11.00 3.51 0.01
C GLY A 195 9.98 2.48 -0.49
N ILE A 196 9.98 2.05 -1.75
CA ILE A 196 9.01 1.06 -2.24
C ILE A 196 9.57 -0.35 -2.09
N GLY A 197 9.09 -1.09 -1.09
CA GLY A 197 9.40 -2.50 -0.85
C GLY A 197 8.32 -3.46 -1.39
N PRO A 198 8.47 -4.79 -1.22
CA PRO A 198 7.52 -5.79 -1.72
C PRO A 198 6.07 -5.53 -1.36
N ASN A 199 5.79 -5.28 -0.08
CA ASN A 199 4.43 -5.05 0.41
C ASN A 199 3.84 -3.77 -0.15
N MET A 200 4.66 -2.73 -0.26
CA MET A 200 4.22 -1.45 -0.79
C MET A 200 3.93 -1.55 -2.29
N PHE A 201 4.73 -2.33 -2.99
CA PHE A 201 4.50 -2.65 -4.40
C PHE A 201 3.16 -3.37 -4.58
N ASP A 202 2.88 -4.41 -3.78
CA ASP A 202 1.57 -5.08 -3.80
C ASP A 202 0.42 -4.08 -3.50
N PHE A 203 0.63 -3.17 -2.54
CA PHE A 203 -0.36 -2.15 -2.15
C PHE A 203 -0.76 -1.21 -3.29
N ILE A 204 0.19 -0.83 -4.14
CA ILE A 204 -0.06 0.04 -5.30
C ILE A 204 -1.00 -0.66 -6.30
N PHE A 205 -0.81 -1.95 -6.56
CA PHE A 205 -1.54 -2.68 -7.61
C PHE A 205 -2.84 -3.32 -7.19
N ALA A 206 -2.99 -3.66 -5.92
CA ALA A 206 -4.07 -4.49 -5.43
C ALA A 206 -5.49 -3.98 -5.75
N ASP A 207 -5.67 -2.67 -5.95
CA ASP A 207 -6.99 -2.10 -6.27
C ASP A 207 -7.13 -1.69 -7.75
N ILE A 208 -6.16 -2.05 -8.60
CA ILE A 208 -6.21 -1.77 -10.04
C ILE A 208 -7.14 -2.79 -10.71
N LYS A 209 -8.36 -2.37 -11.00
CA LYS A 209 -9.45 -3.26 -11.47
C LYS A 209 -9.13 -4.00 -12.77
N GLU A 210 -8.32 -3.40 -13.65
CA GLU A 210 -7.98 -3.97 -14.95
C GLU A 210 -6.90 -5.06 -14.85
N SER A 211 -6.18 -5.16 -13.73
CA SER A 211 -5.08 -6.12 -13.54
C SER A 211 -5.59 -7.51 -13.16
N ALA A 212 -5.33 -8.51 -13.98
CA ALA A 212 -5.73 -9.90 -13.70
C ALA A 212 -5.08 -10.45 -12.42
N PHE A 213 -3.77 -10.22 -12.24
CA PHE A 213 -3.02 -10.64 -11.06
C PHE A 213 -3.48 -9.96 -9.76
N ALA A 214 -4.09 -8.77 -9.82
CA ALA A 214 -4.54 -8.05 -8.62
C ALA A 214 -5.61 -8.82 -7.85
N LYS A 215 -6.38 -9.67 -8.53
CA LYS A 215 -7.40 -10.56 -7.94
C LYS A 215 -6.82 -11.56 -6.92
N GLU A 216 -5.51 -11.81 -6.98
CA GLU A 216 -4.80 -12.77 -6.13
C GLU A 216 -3.89 -12.12 -5.08
N ILE A 217 -3.77 -10.78 -5.08
CA ILE A 217 -2.91 -10.07 -4.13
C ILE A 217 -3.52 -10.08 -2.73
N ILE A 218 -2.68 -10.39 -1.74
CA ILE A 218 -2.97 -10.24 -0.30
C ILE A 218 -2.27 -8.98 0.23
N LYS A 219 -3.05 -8.01 0.70
CA LYS A 219 -2.55 -6.96 1.60
C LYS A 219 -2.57 -7.54 3.02
N LEU A 220 -1.41 -7.83 3.58
CA LEU A 220 -1.31 -8.38 4.93
C LEU A 220 -1.10 -7.25 5.94
N ASP A 221 -2.17 -6.54 6.28
CA ASP A 221 -2.13 -5.50 7.31
C ASP A 221 -2.56 -6.01 8.69
N SER A 222 -2.45 -5.13 9.69
CA SER A 222 -2.82 -5.44 11.07
C SER A 222 -4.28 -5.85 11.25
N SER A 223 -5.19 -5.38 10.39
CA SER A 223 -6.62 -5.74 10.43
C SER A 223 -6.84 -7.15 9.89
N ASN A 224 -6.21 -7.49 8.76
CA ASN A 224 -6.25 -8.86 8.21
C ASN A 224 -5.63 -9.87 9.17
N ILE A 225 -4.45 -9.58 9.71
CA ILE A 225 -3.78 -10.43 10.71
C ILE A 225 -4.68 -10.65 11.92
N ARG A 226 -5.23 -9.56 12.48
CA ARG A 226 -6.13 -9.60 13.63
C ARG A 226 -7.35 -10.46 13.34
N PHE A 227 -7.96 -10.30 12.18
CA PHE A 227 -9.12 -11.09 11.78
C PHE A 227 -8.82 -12.58 11.78
N PHE A 228 -7.74 -13.02 11.11
CA PHE A 228 -7.39 -14.45 11.05
C PHE A 228 -7.05 -15.03 12.43
N LYS A 229 -6.44 -14.23 13.31
CA LYS A 229 -6.17 -14.63 14.70
C LYS A 229 -7.44 -14.76 15.55
N VAL A 230 -8.19 -13.67 15.69
CA VAL A 230 -9.38 -13.60 16.57
C VAL A 230 -10.42 -14.62 16.17
N THR A 231 -10.62 -14.81 14.86
CA THR A 231 -11.58 -15.79 14.37
C THR A 231 -11.11 -17.23 14.60
N GLY A 232 -9.80 -17.47 14.70
CA GLY A 232 -9.19 -18.81 14.74
C GLY A 232 -8.92 -19.41 13.36
N ILE A 233 -9.29 -18.73 12.27
CA ILE A 233 -9.07 -19.19 10.89
C ILE A 233 -7.57 -19.38 10.60
N GLY A 234 -6.71 -18.56 11.20
CA GLY A 234 -5.25 -18.68 11.10
C GLY A 234 -4.70 -20.07 11.42
N LYS A 235 -5.38 -20.82 12.31
CA LYS A 235 -4.97 -22.18 12.70
C LYS A 235 -5.11 -23.18 11.54
N LEU A 236 -6.02 -22.94 10.60
CA LEU A 236 -6.29 -23.84 9.48
C LEU A 236 -5.18 -23.86 8.43
N PHE A 237 -4.38 -22.79 8.35
CA PHE A 237 -3.27 -22.66 7.40
C PHE A 237 -1.92 -22.46 8.10
N GLY A 238 -1.84 -22.74 9.40
CA GLY A 238 -0.61 -22.67 10.17
C GLY A 238 -0.03 -21.26 10.30
N PHE A 239 -0.88 -20.24 10.41
CA PHE A 239 -0.47 -18.84 10.56
C PHE A 239 0.44 -18.66 11.78
N SER A 240 1.64 -18.14 11.55
CA SER A 240 2.59 -17.78 12.61
C SER A 240 3.23 -16.44 12.31
N ILE A 241 3.34 -15.58 13.32
CA ILE A 241 3.90 -14.23 13.21
C ILE A 241 5.42 -14.21 12.96
N ASN A 242 6.09 -15.34 13.13
CA ASN A 242 7.54 -15.47 12.95
C ASN A 242 7.91 -16.04 11.56
N GLN A 243 6.92 -16.30 10.71
CA GLN A 243 7.15 -16.78 9.34
C GLN A 243 7.49 -15.62 8.40
N ASP A 244 8.16 -15.95 7.30
CA ASP A 244 8.38 -15.01 6.20
C ASP A 244 7.04 -14.46 5.70
N GLU A 245 6.99 -13.16 5.41
CA GLU A 245 5.75 -12.49 5.05
C GLU A 245 5.19 -12.98 3.70
N GLU A 246 6.05 -13.21 2.71
CA GLU A 246 5.61 -13.71 1.40
C GLU A 246 5.13 -15.16 1.52
N GLU A 247 5.81 -16.01 2.29
CA GLU A 247 5.33 -17.36 2.60
C GLU A 247 3.95 -17.34 3.28
N THR A 248 3.75 -16.38 4.19
CA THR A 248 2.47 -16.20 4.90
C THR A 248 1.36 -15.76 3.94
N LYS A 249 1.65 -14.82 3.02
CA LYS A 249 0.70 -14.39 1.98
C LYS A 249 0.32 -15.56 1.05
N ASP A 250 1.29 -16.38 0.65
CA ASP A 250 1.05 -17.54 -0.20
C ASP A 250 0.13 -18.56 0.50
N LYS A 251 0.40 -18.89 1.77
CA LYS A 251 -0.47 -19.77 2.58
C LYS A 251 -1.90 -19.23 2.71
N ILE A 252 -2.05 -17.94 2.96
CA ILE A 252 -3.36 -17.29 3.04
C ILE A 252 -4.08 -17.39 1.70
N ARG A 253 -3.41 -17.01 0.59
CA ARG A 253 -3.99 -17.06 -0.76
C ARG A 253 -4.46 -18.48 -1.09
N ASP A 254 -3.62 -19.47 -0.86
CA ASP A 254 -3.91 -20.86 -1.21
C ASP A 254 -5.07 -21.38 -0.35
N PHE A 255 -5.07 -21.12 0.96
CA PHE A 255 -6.19 -21.41 1.83
C PHE A 255 -7.50 -20.78 1.34
N LEU A 256 -7.51 -19.47 1.03
CA LEU A 256 -8.71 -18.77 0.58
C LEU A 256 -9.26 -19.36 -0.73
N LYS A 257 -8.39 -19.81 -1.65
CA LYS A 257 -8.80 -20.51 -2.88
C LYS A 257 -9.51 -21.84 -2.57
N THR A 258 -9.09 -22.57 -1.52
CA THR A 258 -9.75 -23.84 -1.14
C THR A 258 -11.18 -23.69 -0.64
N LEU A 259 -11.56 -22.48 -0.16
CA LEU A 259 -12.91 -22.23 0.35
C LEU A 259 -13.97 -22.21 -0.76
N ASN A 260 -13.56 -22.07 -2.03
CA ASN A 260 -14.41 -22.06 -3.22
C ASN A 260 -15.62 -21.11 -3.07
N LEU A 261 -15.33 -19.88 -2.62
CA LEU A 261 -16.30 -18.81 -2.46
C LEU A 261 -16.49 -18.04 -3.79
N PRO A 262 -17.64 -17.39 -4.02
CA PRO A 262 -17.90 -16.61 -5.25
C PRO A 262 -17.17 -15.26 -5.28
N TYR A 263 -16.02 -15.17 -4.61
CA TYR A 263 -15.22 -13.96 -4.45
C TYR A 263 -13.76 -14.24 -4.80
N THR A 264 -13.07 -13.25 -5.34
CA THR A 264 -11.62 -13.33 -5.52
C THR A 264 -10.90 -13.24 -4.18
N VAL A 265 -9.64 -13.68 -4.14
CA VAL A 265 -8.79 -13.53 -2.96
C VAL A 265 -8.69 -12.06 -2.54
N ARG A 266 -8.58 -11.14 -3.50
CA ARG A 266 -8.58 -9.70 -3.24
C ARG A 266 -9.85 -9.21 -2.56
N GLN A 267 -11.02 -9.57 -3.10
CA GLN A 267 -12.31 -9.17 -2.52
C GLN A 267 -12.47 -9.70 -1.10
N ILE A 268 -12.00 -10.93 -0.85
CA ILE A 268 -11.94 -11.49 0.50
C ILE A 268 -11.05 -10.63 1.40
N ASN A 269 -9.84 -10.32 0.94
CA ASN A 269 -8.87 -9.53 1.70
C ASN A 269 -9.40 -8.12 2.04
N GLU A 270 -10.11 -7.46 1.12
CA GLU A 270 -10.75 -6.15 1.34
C GLU A 270 -11.96 -6.19 2.25
N GLY A 271 -12.80 -7.22 2.10
CA GLY A 271 -13.96 -7.42 2.98
C GLY A 271 -13.49 -7.64 4.41
N VAL A 272 -12.47 -8.47 4.61
CA VAL A 272 -11.84 -8.68 5.91
C VAL A 272 -11.24 -7.39 6.47
N TYR A 273 -10.50 -6.62 5.66
CA TYR A 273 -9.98 -5.33 6.09
C TYR A 273 -11.12 -4.42 6.55
N THR A 274 -12.13 -4.21 5.72
CA THR A 274 -13.27 -3.32 6.00
C THR A 274 -14.01 -3.75 7.27
N TYR A 275 -14.19 -5.05 7.47
CA TYR A 275 -14.88 -5.61 8.63
C TYR A 275 -14.14 -5.40 9.95
N CYS A 276 -12.80 -5.27 9.89
CA CYS A 276 -11.90 -5.26 11.03
C CYS A 276 -11.16 -3.92 11.22
N SER A 277 -11.17 -3.02 10.25
CA SER A 277 -10.34 -1.81 10.28
C SER A 277 -10.87 -0.80 11.29
N ARG A 278 -9.94 -0.03 11.87
CA ARG A 278 -10.28 1.10 12.75
C ARG A 278 -10.93 2.24 11.96
N THR A 279 -10.50 2.48 10.73
CA THR A 279 -11.01 3.55 9.87
C THR A 279 -12.48 3.37 9.56
N GLU A 280 -12.91 2.12 9.36
CA GLU A 280 -14.30 1.76 9.12
C GLU A 280 -15.03 1.40 10.43
N GLY A 281 -14.35 1.57 11.58
CA GLY A 281 -14.73 1.04 12.87
C GLY A 281 -16.00 1.65 13.47
N GLU A 282 -16.60 2.69 12.90
CA GLU A 282 -17.94 3.15 13.28
C GLU A 282 -19.02 2.24 12.69
N ARG A 283 -18.93 1.96 11.38
CA ARG A 283 -19.89 1.16 10.60
C ARG A 283 -19.61 -0.34 10.70
N PHE A 284 -18.34 -0.68 10.80
CA PHE A 284 -17.78 -2.03 10.90
C PHE A 284 -16.86 -2.10 12.14
N GLY A 285 -15.94 -3.06 12.23
CA GLY A 285 -14.98 -3.15 13.35
C GLY A 285 -15.30 -4.22 14.40
N TYR A 286 -16.03 -5.27 14.04
CA TYR A 286 -16.48 -6.33 14.96
C TYR A 286 -15.34 -7.13 15.60
N CYS A 287 -14.14 -7.13 15.01
CA CYS A 287 -12.96 -7.82 15.52
C CYS A 287 -11.97 -6.90 16.26
N LEU A 288 -12.32 -5.64 16.53
CA LEU A 288 -11.45 -4.68 17.20
C LEU A 288 -11.44 -4.83 18.73
N SER A 289 -12.59 -5.14 19.33
CA SER A 289 -12.78 -5.29 20.77
C SER A 289 -13.86 -6.33 21.07
N GLU A 290 -13.83 -6.85 22.31
CA GLU A 290 -14.87 -7.77 22.80
C GLU A 290 -16.26 -7.12 22.80
N ASP A 291 -16.35 -5.81 23.06
CA ASP A 291 -17.61 -5.07 23.08
C ASP A 291 -18.33 -5.14 21.72
N LYS A 292 -17.62 -4.84 20.62
CA LYS A 292 -18.20 -4.94 19.27
C LYS A 292 -18.43 -6.38 18.83
N CYS A 293 -17.67 -7.34 19.38
CA CYS A 293 -17.87 -8.76 19.11
C CYS A 293 -19.25 -9.24 19.57
N SER A 294 -19.79 -8.66 20.65
CA SER A 294 -21.10 -9.05 21.19
C SER A 294 -22.25 -8.92 20.17
N SER A 295 -22.16 -7.93 19.27
CA SER A 295 -23.12 -7.66 18.19
C SER A 295 -22.74 -8.27 16.84
N CYS A 296 -21.68 -9.09 16.77
CA CYS A 296 -21.21 -9.71 15.54
C CYS A 296 -22.09 -10.90 15.14
N ALA A 297 -22.61 -10.91 13.91
CA ALA A 297 -23.49 -11.97 13.43
C ALA A 297 -22.83 -13.35 13.35
N VAL A 298 -21.50 -13.40 13.23
CA VAL A 298 -20.71 -14.64 13.15
C VAL A 298 -19.97 -14.97 14.45
N ARG A 299 -20.34 -14.34 15.57
CA ARG A 299 -19.70 -14.49 16.88
C ARG A 299 -19.62 -15.95 17.35
N GLU A 300 -20.69 -16.72 17.16
CA GLU A 300 -20.76 -18.10 17.65
C GLU A 300 -20.01 -19.11 16.77
N LEU A 301 -19.57 -18.69 15.58
CA LEU A 301 -18.81 -19.51 14.65
C LEU A 301 -17.29 -19.42 14.89
N CYS A 302 -16.83 -18.40 15.60
CA CYS A 302 -15.41 -18.07 15.70
C CYS A 302 -14.83 -18.34 17.09
N ASP A 303 -13.50 -18.51 17.16
CA ASP A 303 -12.80 -18.86 18.39
C ASP A 303 -12.80 -17.68 19.41
N ARG A 304 -13.00 -16.44 18.95
CA ARG A 304 -13.01 -15.20 19.76
C ARG A 304 -11.72 -15.00 20.56
N ASP A 305 -10.59 -15.36 19.96
CA ASP A 305 -9.29 -15.36 20.62
C ASP A 305 -8.66 -13.95 20.62
N PHE A 306 -9.24 -13.05 21.42
CA PHE A 306 -8.70 -11.71 21.63
C PHE A 306 -7.39 -11.72 22.42
N LYS A 307 -7.14 -12.76 23.22
CA LYS A 307 -5.90 -12.94 23.99
C LYS A 307 -4.69 -13.22 23.11
N ALA A 308 -4.87 -13.89 21.96
CA ALA A 308 -3.83 -14.07 20.95
C ALA A 308 -3.29 -12.75 20.33
N LEU A 309 -3.92 -11.60 20.64
CA LEU A 309 -3.45 -10.27 20.26
C LEU A 309 -2.53 -9.63 21.32
N GLU A 310 -2.59 -10.10 22.58
CA GLU A 310 -1.81 -9.58 23.72
C GLU A 310 -0.41 -10.19 23.80
N GLU A 311 -0.16 -11.31 23.10
CA GLU A 311 1.17 -11.88 22.94
C GLU A 311 2.11 -10.83 22.32
N ARG A 312 3.10 -10.41 23.12
CA ARG A 312 4.07 -9.33 22.87
C ARG A 312 4.83 -9.56 21.56
N GLY A 313 4.22 -9.17 20.45
CA GLY A 313 4.77 -9.29 19.10
C GLY A 313 3.84 -8.72 18.04
N VAL A 314 2.52 -8.90 18.19
CA VAL A 314 1.52 -8.36 17.23
C VAL A 314 1.47 -6.84 17.25
N ILE A 315 1.66 -6.24 18.43
CA ILE A 315 1.68 -4.79 18.60
C ILE A 315 3.03 -4.21 18.16
N LYS A 316 4.16 -4.89 18.38
CA LYS A 316 5.48 -4.31 18.06
C LYS A 316 5.87 -4.36 16.57
N ILE A 317 5.31 -5.27 15.77
CA ILE A 317 5.69 -5.42 14.36
C ILE A 317 4.95 -4.41 13.46
N PHE A 318 3.85 -3.81 13.94
CA PHE A 318 3.04 -2.88 13.12
C PHE A 318 2.56 -1.63 13.87
N PHE A 319 2.91 -1.45 15.17
CA PHE A 319 2.60 -0.26 15.96
C PHE A 319 3.82 0.63 16.32
N ASP A 320 4.93 0.55 15.57
CA ASP A 320 5.77 1.74 15.43
C ASP A 320 5.02 2.71 14.47
N PHE A 321 4.02 3.38 15.05
CA PHE A 321 3.20 4.45 14.50
C PHE A 321 3.98 5.76 14.44
#